data_AF-A0A250FP84-F1
#
_entry.id   AF-A0A250FP84-F1
#
_cell.length_a   1.000
_cell.length_b   1.000
_cell.length_c   1.000
_cell.angle_alpha   90.00
_cell.angle_beta   90.00
_cell.angle_gamma   90.00
#
_symmetry.space_group_name_H-M   'P 1'
#
loop_
_entity.id
_entity.type
_entity.pdbx_description
1 polymer ?
#
loop_
_entity_poly.entity_id
_entity_poly.type
_entity_poly.pdbx_seq_one_letter_code
_entity_poly.pdbx_strand_id
1 'polypeptide(L)'
;MDNQNEEKIFFQQNNVLVSQSRLVIGDKTYVLRNISSVSTASNCSIKKPSKTFYKILVGIASILLFQKIITIGLYLEVNKEVPFSDYVKVVLYIGLIIFSIYTMSKLKTQYFYSYFVRISSNSGTSDVLNSPDKSYIQKVVDALNQAIIYNG
;
A
#
# COMPACT_ATOMS: atom_id res chain seq x y z
N MET A 1 -27.48 24.52 41.35
CA MET A 1 -27.77 23.56 40.26
C MET A 1 -27.22 24.22 39.00
N ASP A 2 -26.17 23.80 38.33
CA ASP A 2 -25.41 22.54 38.29
C ASP A 2 -23.99 22.94 37.82
N ASN A 3 -22.95 22.75 38.64
CA ASN A 3 -21.57 23.03 38.23
C ASN A 3 -21.11 21.86 37.36
N GLN A 4 -21.52 21.88 36.09
CA GLN A 4 -20.97 21.00 35.06
C GLN A 4 -19.50 21.39 34.92
N ASN A 5 -18.60 20.58 35.49
CA ASN A 5 -17.16 20.68 35.21
C ASN A 5 -16.96 20.40 33.71
N GLU A 6 -17.01 21.45 32.89
CA GLU A 6 -16.81 21.34 31.46
C GLU A 6 -15.47 20.65 31.19
N GLU A 7 -15.54 19.55 30.44
CA GLU A 7 -14.36 18.76 30.13
C GLU A 7 -13.43 19.58 29.22
N LYS A 8 -12.21 19.87 29.66
CA LYS A 8 -11.25 20.61 28.83
C LYS A 8 -10.90 19.80 27.58
N ILE A 9 -11.15 20.38 26.41
CA ILE A 9 -10.82 19.80 25.10
C ILE A 9 -9.50 20.39 24.61
N PHE A 10 -8.55 19.52 24.27
CA PHE A 10 -7.23 19.89 23.75
C PHE A 10 -7.19 19.83 22.22
N PHE A 11 -7.97 18.93 21.61
CA PHE A 11 -8.04 18.78 20.16
C PHE A 11 -9.35 18.15 19.72
N GLN A 12 -9.93 18.65 18.63
CA GLN A 12 -11.11 18.06 18.00
C GLN A 12 -11.07 18.27 16.49
N GLN A 13 -10.83 17.20 15.73
CA GLN A 13 -10.83 17.24 14.26
C GLN A 13 -10.91 15.83 13.67
N ASN A 14 -11.65 15.66 12.56
CA ASN A 14 -11.72 14.42 11.77
C ASN A 14 -11.97 13.17 12.61
N ASN A 15 -13.08 13.17 13.35
CA ASN A 15 -13.51 12.04 14.21
C ASN A 15 -12.53 11.67 15.33
N VAL A 16 -11.60 12.58 15.65
CA VAL A 16 -10.68 12.48 16.78
C VAL A 16 -10.99 13.60 17.77
N LEU A 17 -11.22 13.22 19.02
CA LEU A 17 -11.40 14.12 20.15
C LEU A 17 -10.37 13.76 21.24
N VAL A 18 -9.55 14.74 21.62
CA VAL A 18 -8.66 14.66 22.76
C VAL A 18 -9.19 15.59 23.83
N SER A 19 -9.60 15.00 24.95
CA SER A 19 -10.11 15.71 26.12
C SER A 19 -9.23 15.45 27.34
N GLN A 20 -9.52 16.08 28.48
CA GLN A 20 -8.76 15.83 29.70
C GLN A 20 -8.87 14.38 30.21
N SER A 21 -9.95 13.63 29.96
CA SER A 21 -10.10 12.28 30.53
C SER A 21 -9.97 11.15 29.52
N ARG A 22 -10.22 11.44 28.23
CA ARG A 22 -10.33 10.42 27.18
C ARG A 22 -9.85 10.91 25.81
N LEU A 23 -9.40 9.95 25.03
CA LEU A 23 -9.18 10.04 23.59
C LEU A 23 -10.28 9.24 22.89
N VAL A 24 -11.06 9.89 22.03
CA VAL A 24 -12.09 9.25 21.21
C VAL A 24 -11.65 9.30 19.76
N ILE A 25 -11.61 8.14 19.09
CA ILE A 25 -11.26 7.99 17.67
C ILE A 25 -12.34 7.12 17.04
N GLY A 26 -13.27 7.74 16.32
CA GLY A 26 -14.50 7.09 15.86
C GLY A 26 -15.21 6.36 16.99
N ASP A 27 -15.38 5.04 16.85
CA ASP A 27 -16.13 4.24 17.83
C ASP A 27 -15.26 3.76 19.01
N LYS A 28 -13.96 4.08 19.02
CA LYS A 28 -13.03 3.64 20.06
C LYS A 28 -12.78 4.77 21.04
N THR A 29 -12.96 4.48 22.32
CA THR A 29 -12.63 5.39 23.42
C THR A 29 -11.49 4.81 24.26
N TYR A 30 -10.45 5.60 24.46
CA TYR A 30 -9.29 5.29 25.27
C TYR A 30 -9.27 6.21 26.49
N VAL A 31 -9.15 5.63 27.68
CA VAL A 31 -9.07 6.39 28.93
C VAL A 31 -7.63 6.89 29.11
N LEU A 32 -7.43 8.20 29.24
CA LEU A 32 -6.09 8.81 29.30
C LEU A 32 -5.28 8.33 30.51
N ARG A 33 -5.93 8.06 31.65
CA ARG A 33 -5.28 7.53 32.85
C ARG A 33 -4.51 6.22 32.62
N ASN A 34 -4.90 5.45 31.61
CA ASN A 34 -4.27 4.18 31.28
C ASN A 34 -3.14 4.32 30.24
N ILE A 35 -2.90 5.52 29.73
CA ILE A 35 -1.88 5.82 28.74
C ILE A 35 -0.64 6.36 29.47
N SER A 36 0.47 5.65 29.36
CA SER A 36 1.75 6.04 29.97
C SER A 36 2.61 6.90 29.06
N SER A 37 2.50 6.74 27.74
CA SER A 37 3.21 7.57 26.77
C SER A 37 2.52 7.59 25.41
N VAL A 38 2.78 8.66 24.65
CA VAL A 38 2.30 8.82 23.28
C VAL A 38 3.48 9.17 22.38
N SER A 39 3.52 8.57 21.19
CA SER A 39 4.57 8.80 20.22
C SER A 39 4.05 8.72 18.79
N THR A 40 4.77 9.35 17.88
CA THR A 40 4.53 9.23 16.44
C THR A 40 5.28 8.01 15.91
N ALA A 41 4.56 7.04 15.34
CA ALA A 41 5.16 5.97 14.57
C ALA A 41 4.95 6.21 13.07
N SER A 42 5.85 5.72 12.24
CA SER A 42 5.72 5.81 10.78
C SER A 42 6.00 4.45 10.16
N ASN A 43 5.16 4.05 9.20
CA ASN A 43 5.42 2.89 8.36
C ASN A 43 5.38 3.30 6.89
N CYS A 44 6.32 2.78 6.12
CA CYS A 44 6.33 2.91 4.67
C CYS A 44 5.84 1.59 4.09
N SER A 45 4.63 1.59 3.53
CA SER A 45 4.12 0.43 2.81
C SER A 45 4.55 0.54 1.35
N ILE A 46 5.34 -0.42 0.90
CA ILE A 46 5.88 -0.47 -0.45
C ILE A 46 5.02 -1.42 -1.27
N LYS A 47 4.14 -0.87 -2.10
CA LYS A 47 3.34 -1.69 -3.02
C LYS A 47 4.15 -1.93 -4.30
N LYS A 48 4.84 -3.07 -4.33
CA LYS A 48 5.58 -3.52 -5.52
C LYS A 48 4.60 -4.15 -6.52
N PRO A 49 4.41 -3.59 -7.73
CA PRO A 49 3.58 -4.24 -8.73
C PRO A 49 4.17 -5.60 -9.09
N SER A 50 3.33 -6.63 -9.13
CA SER A 50 3.77 -7.97 -9.49
C SER A 50 4.10 -8.02 -10.99
N LYS A 51 5.33 -8.42 -11.32
CA LYS A 51 5.79 -8.62 -12.70
C LYS A 51 5.50 -10.03 -13.22
N THR A 52 4.87 -10.87 -12.40
CA THR A 52 4.65 -12.31 -12.66
C THR A 52 3.81 -12.55 -13.90
N PHE A 53 2.75 -11.77 -14.10
CA PHE A 53 1.88 -11.88 -15.27
C PHE A 53 2.66 -11.71 -16.59
N TYR A 54 3.45 -10.65 -16.71
CA TYR A 54 4.24 -10.37 -17.92
C TYR A 54 5.34 -11.42 -18.14
N LYS A 55 5.94 -11.97 -17.07
CA LYS A 55 6.90 -13.08 -17.19
C LYS A 55 6.26 -14.35 -17.74
N ILE A 56 5.07 -14.69 -17.27
CA ILE A 56 4.31 -15.85 -17.77
C ILE A 56 3.96 -15.63 -19.25
N LEU A 57 3.51 -14.42 -19.60
CA LEU A 57 3.16 -14.06 -20.97
C LEU A 57 4.35 -14.19 -21.93
N VAL A 58 5.54 -13.72 -21.53
CA VAL A 58 6.79 -13.91 -22.30
C VAL A 58 7.11 -15.40 -22.44
N GLY A 59 6.99 -16.19 -21.36
CA GLY A 59 7.25 -17.63 -21.40
C GLY A 59 6.36 -18.36 -22.41
N ILE A 60 5.04 -18.10 -22.37
CA ILE A 60 4.07 -18.70 -23.29
C ILE A 60 4.38 -18.30 -24.74
N ALA A 61 4.61 -17.01 -24.99
CA ALA A 61 4.91 -16.52 -26.34
C ALA A 61 6.21 -17.12 -26.91
N SER A 62 7.25 -17.28 -26.09
CA SER A 62 8.51 -17.93 -26.49
C SER A 62 8.33 -19.41 -26.83
N ILE A 63 7.50 -20.14 -26.07
CA ILE A 63 7.20 -21.56 -26.35
C ILE A 63 6.46 -21.70 -27.67
N LEU A 64 5.44 -20.87 -27.92
CA LEU A 64 4.67 -20.88 -29.17
C LEU A 64 5.54 -20.51 -30.37
N LEU A 65 6.44 -19.53 -30.21
CA LEU A 65 7.40 -19.14 -31.24
C LEU A 65 8.35 -20.30 -31.57
N PHE A 66 8.88 -20.99 -30.56
CA PHE A 66 9.76 -22.14 -30.76
C PHE A 66 9.06 -23.28 -31.51
N GLN A 67 7.82 -23.61 -31.13
CA GLN A 67 7.01 -24.60 -31.87
C GLN A 67 6.82 -24.20 -33.33
N LYS A 68 6.63 -22.91 -33.62
CA LYS A 68 6.48 -22.41 -34.99
C LYS A 68 7.76 -22.51 -35.80
N ILE A 69 8.92 -22.22 -35.22
CA ILE A 69 10.21 -22.40 -35.92
C ILE A 69 10.38 -23.85 -36.37
N ILE A 70 10.13 -24.82 -35.48
CA ILE A 70 10.21 -26.25 -35.82
C ILE A 70 9.23 -26.59 -36.94
N THR A 71 7.97 -26.15 -36.81
CA THR A 71 6.94 -26.42 -37.82
C THR A 71 7.35 -25.86 -39.18
N ILE A 72 7.77 -24.60 -39.25
CA ILE A 72 8.22 -23.94 -40.49
C ILE A 72 9.41 -24.69 -41.11
N GLY A 73 10.38 -25.14 -40.30
CA GLY A 73 11.51 -25.94 -40.77
C GLY A 73 11.06 -27.24 -41.46
N LEU A 74 10.13 -27.97 -40.84
CA LEU A 74 9.56 -29.18 -41.43
C LEU A 74 8.76 -28.90 -42.72
N TYR A 75 8.00 -27.80 -42.77
CA TYR A 75 7.25 -27.42 -43.98
C TYR A 75 8.16 -27.10 -45.16
N LEU A 76 9.30 -26.43 -44.91
CA LEU A 76 10.30 -26.13 -45.95
C LEU A 76 10.94 -27.40 -46.50
N GLU A 77 11.16 -28.41 -45.66
CA GLU A 77 11.72 -29.70 -46.07
C GLU A 77 10.75 -30.52 -46.94
N VAL A 78 9.47 -30.57 -46.56
CA VAL A 78 8.46 -31.39 -47.25
C VAL A 78 7.84 -30.68 -48.45
N ASN A 79 7.35 -29.46 -48.26
CA ASN A 79 6.49 -28.77 -49.23
C ASN A 79 7.20 -27.64 -49.98
N LYS A 80 8.44 -27.27 -49.59
CA LYS A 80 9.25 -26.15 -50.12
C LYS A 80 8.62 -24.75 -50.03
N GLU A 81 7.35 -24.65 -49.67
CA GLU A 81 6.62 -23.41 -49.48
C GLU A 81 5.95 -23.38 -48.11
N VAL A 82 6.02 -22.23 -47.46
CA VAL A 82 5.43 -22.01 -46.14
C VAL A 82 4.21 -21.10 -46.31
N PRO A 83 3.06 -21.46 -45.74
CA PRO A 83 1.87 -20.62 -45.85
C PRO A 83 2.10 -19.24 -45.21
N PHE A 84 1.66 -18.18 -45.89
CA PHE A 84 1.80 -16.79 -45.42
C PHE A 84 1.32 -16.58 -43.97
N SER A 85 0.26 -17.29 -43.56
CA SER A 85 -0.30 -17.21 -42.21
C SER A 85 0.70 -17.51 -41.09
N ASP A 86 1.69 -18.38 -41.33
CA ASP A 86 2.66 -18.74 -40.30
C ASP A 86 3.72 -17.66 -40.10
N TYR A 87 4.10 -16.93 -41.16
CA TYR A 87 4.94 -15.73 -41.03
C TYR A 87 4.24 -14.63 -40.20
N VAL A 88 2.94 -14.40 -40.45
CA VAL A 88 2.15 -13.43 -39.68
C VAL A 88 2.12 -13.80 -38.19
N LYS A 89 1.94 -15.09 -37.86
CA LYS A 89 1.95 -15.56 -36.46
C LYS A 89 3.31 -15.35 -35.78
N VAL A 90 4.41 -15.62 -36.48
CA VAL A 90 5.77 -15.38 -35.94
C VAL A 90 5.97 -13.91 -35.60
N VAL A 91 5.60 -12.99 -36.50
CA VAL A 91 5.68 -11.54 -36.24
C VAL A 91 4.81 -11.13 -35.05
N LEU A 92 3.61 -11.69 -34.93
CA LEU A 92 2.70 -11.43 -33.80
C LEU A 92 3.31 -11.89 -32.47
N TYR A 93 3.91 -13.08 -32.40
CA TYR A 93 4.56 -13.57 -31.19
C TYR A 93 5.77 -12.73 -30.78
N ILE A 94 6.60 -12.30 -31.75
CA ILE A 94 7.72 -11.38 -31.50
C ILE A 94 7.19 -10.05 -30.95
N GLY A 95 6.12 -9.51 -31.54
CA GLY A 95 5.45 -8.30 -31.07
C GLY A 95 4.94 -8.43 -29.63
N LEU A 96 4.32 -9.56 -29.27
CA LEU A 96 3.86 -9.84 -27.91
C LEU A 96 5.00 -9.90 -26.90
N ILE A 97 6.14 -10.50 -27.26
CA ILE A 97 7.33 -10.55 -26.40
C ILE A 97 7.86 -9.14 -26.15
N ILE A 98 8.03 -8.35 -27.20
CA ILE A 98 8.52 -6.96 -27.11
C ILE A 98 7.56 -6.12 -26.27
N PHE A 99 6.25 -6.22 -26.52
CA PHE A 99 5.23 -5.50 -25.76
C PHE A 99 5.25 -5.86 -24.28
N SER A 100 5.40 -7.14 -23.97
CA SER A 100 5.46 -7.64 -22.58
C SER A 100 6.69 -7.13 -21.84
N ILE A 101 7.86 -7.12 -22.49
CA ILE A 101 9.12 -6.60 -21.93
C ILE A 101 9.04 -5.08 -21.72
N TYR A 102 8.52 -4.35 -22.71
CA TYR A 102 8.33 -2.90 -22.64
C TYR A 102 7.44 -2.53 -21.44
N THR A 103 6.27 -3.18 -21.34
CA THR A 103 5.30 -2.91 -20.27
C THR A 103 5.87 -3.28 -18.90
N MET A 104 6.58 -4.40 -18.79
CA MET A 104 7.26 -4.81 -17.55
C MET A 104 8.30 -3.79 -17.06
N SER A 105 8.94 -3.08 -17.99
CA SER A 105 9.91 -2.03 -17.67
C SER A 105 9.25 -0.74 -17.17
N LYS A 106 8.01 -0.47 -17.59
CA LYS A 106 7.25 0.73 -17.20
C LYS A 106 6.57 0.63 -15.82
N LEU A 107 6.48 -0.57 -15.24
CA LEU A 107 5.90 -0.79 -13.91
C LEU A 107 6.77 -0.17 -12.81
N LYS A 108 6.31 0.95 -12.24
CA LYS A 108 6.96 1.66 -11.13
C LYS A 108 6.40 1.23 -9.77
N THR A 109 7.26 1.14 -8.77
CA THR A 109 6.88 0.89 -7.37
C THR A 109 6.17 2.11 -6.80
N GLN A 110 5.06 1.91 -6.10
CA GLN A 110 4.33 2.97 -5.40
C GLN A 110 4.69 2.96 -3.91
N TYR A 111 4.98 4.14 -3.37
CA TYR A 111 5.28 4.35 -1.95
C TYR A 111 4.07 4.95 -1.27
N PHE A 112 3.56 4.29 -0.24
CA PHE A 112 2.49 4.80 0.61
C PHE A 112 3.06 5.06 2.00
N TYR A 113 3.13 6.33 2.38
CA TYR A 113 3.50 6.73 3.73
C TYR A 113 2.26 6.75 4.62
N SER A 114 2.34 6.08 5.76
CA SER A 114 1.31 6.13 6.80
C SER A 114 1.97 6.49 8.12
N TYR A 115 1.44 7.53 8.76
CA TYR A 115 1.85 7.98 10.08
C TYR A 115 0.81 7.52 11.09
N PHE A 116 1.26 7.10 12.27
CA PHE A 116 0.43 6.52 13.30
C PHE A 116 0.62 7.23 14.63
N VAL A 117 -0.47 7.42 15.37
CA VAL A 117 -0.40 7.73 16.81
C VAL A 117 -0.26 6.41 17.54
N ARG A 118 0.88 6.21 18.20
CA ARG A 118 1.14 5.05 19.04
C ARG A 118 1.01 5.44 20.50
N ILE A 119 0.16 4.72 21.22
CA ILE A 119 0.02 4.85 22.67
C ILE A 119 0.66 3.65 23.35
N SER A 120 1.32 3.90 24.48
CA SER A 120 1.77 2.86 25.39
C SER A 120 0.88 2.87 26.62
N SER A 121 0.49 1.69 27.08
CA SER A 121 -0.35 1.48 28.25
C SER A 121 0.22 0.34 29.08
N ASN A 122 -0.33 0.12 30.28
CA ASN A 122 0.04 -1.02 31.12
C ASN A 122 -0.23 -2.38 30.43
N SER A 123 -1.12 -2.41 29.43
CA SER A 123 -1.43 -3.60 28.62
C SER A 123 -0.56 -3.76 27.35
N GLY A 124 0.37 -2.84 27.10
CA GLY A 124 1.24 -2.85 25.91
C GLY A 124 1.04 -1.63 25.00
N THR A 125 1.63 -1.71 23.79
CA THR A 125 1.62 -0.64 22.79
C THR A 125 0.56 -0.89 21.71
N SER A 126 -0.12 0.16 21.26
CA SER A 126 -1.15 0.07 20.23
C SER A 126 -1.14 1.29 19.31
N ASP A 127 -1.32 1.06 18.01
CA ASP A 127 -1.48 2.10 17.00
C ASP A 127 -2.97 2.45 16.89
N VAL A 128 -3.35 3.65 17.36
CA VAL A 128 -4.76 4.02 17.56
C VAL A 128 -5.35 4.89 16.47
N LEU A 129 -4.50 5.63 15.76
CA LEU A 129 -4.88 6.48 14.65
C LEU A 129 -3.85 6.31 13.53
N ASN A 130 -4.29 6.27 12.28
CA ASN A 130 -3.42 6.40 11.12
C ASN A 130 -3.87 7.55 10.23
N SER A 131 -2.91 8.24 9.61
CA SER A 131 -3.17 9.20 8.55
C SER A 131 -1.94 9.33 7.64
N PRO A 132 -2.13 9.57 6.33
CA PRO A 132 -1.02 9.98 5.45
C PRO A 132 -0.50 11.39 5.76
N ASP A 133 -1.27 12.21 6.49
CA ASP A 133 -0.86 13.56 6.89
C ASP A 133 -0.05 13.53 8.20
N LYS A 134 1.27 13.75 8.07
CA LYS A 134 2.19 13.84 9.21
C LYS A 134 1.83 14.99 10.16
N SER A 135 1.42 16.14 9.65
CA SER A 135 1.11 17.32 10.48
C SER A 135 -0.12 17.04 11.33
N TYR A 136 -1.13 16.39 10.76
CA TYR A 136 -2.31 15.97 11.50
C TYR A 136 -1.97 15.02 12.65
N ILE A 137 -1.17 13.98 12.40
CA ILE A 137 -0.73 13.05 13.45
C ILE A 137 0.07 13.77 14.53
N GLN A 138 0.96 14.69 14.16
CA GLN A 138 1.74 15.46 15.13
C GLN A 138 0.84 16.31 16.04
N LYS A 139 -0.15 17.02 15.48
CA LYS A 139 -1.11 17.81 16.27
C LYS A 139 -1.86 16.96 17.29
N VAL A 140 -2.26 15.74 16.91
CA VAL A 140 -2.94 14.81 17.81
C VAL A 140 -2.01 14.35 18.93
N VAL A 141 -0.75 14.00 18.60
CA VAL A 141 0.26 13.59 19.59
C VAL A 141 0.56 14.74 20.56
N ASP A 142 0.72 15.96 20.06
CA ASP A 142 1.00 17.14 20.89
C ASP A 142 -0.17 17.44 21.84
N ALA A 143 -1.41 17.34 21.35
CA ALA A 143 -2.60 17.50 22.18
C ALA A 143 -2.73 16.40 23.26
N LEU A 144 -2.38 15.16 22.93
CA LEU A 144 -2.35 14.07 23.89
C LEU A 144 -1.28 14.29 24.96
N ASN A 145 -0.08 14.73 24.58
CA ASN A 145 0.98 15.06 25.52
C ASN A 145 0.56 16.20 26.45
N GLN A 146 -0.09 17.25 25.93
CA GLN A 146 -0.65 18.34 26.75
C GLN A 146 -1.71 17.84 27.73
N ALA A 147 -2.59 16.94 27.28
CA ALA A 147 -3.61 16.36 28.13
C ALA A 147 -2.99 15.48 29.25
N ILE A 148 -1.94 14.71 28.96
CA ILE A 148 -1.23 13.92 29.97
C ILE A 148 -0.56 14.83 31.02
N ILE A 149 0.16 15.87 30.57
CA ILE A 149 0.80 16.85 31.46
C ILE A 149 -0.24 17.57 32.35
N TYR A 150 -1.44 17.82 31.83
CA TYR A 150 -2.51 18.44 32.61
C TYR A 150 -3.04 17.54 33.73
N ASN A 151 -2.92 16.21 33.62
CA ASN A 151 -3.46 15.23 34.56
C ASN A 151 -2.42 14.59 35.50
N GLY A 152 -1.13 14.81 35.26
CA GLY A 152 -0.02 14.27 36.05
C GLY A 152 0.63 15.34 36.91
#